data_AF-A0A7K4IM61-F1
#
_entry.id   AF-A0A7K4IM61-F1
#
_cell.length_a   1.000
_cell.length_b   1.000
_cell.length_c   1.000
_cell.angle_alpha   90.00
_cell.angle_beta   90.00
_cell.angle_gamma   90.00
#
_symmetry.space_group_name_H-M   'P 1'
#
loop_
_entity.id
_entity.type
_entity.pdbx_description
1 polymer ?
#
loop_
_entity_poly.entity_id
_entity_poly.type
_entity_poly.pdbx_seq_one_letter_code
_entity_poly.pdbx_strand_id
1 'polypeptide(L)' 'MRKIATITICLLEGCIKKSNKALESEIYAALSEVPIKIPWMKNIEKVKVTEEQ' A
#
# COMPACT_ATOMS: atom_id res chain seq x y z
N MET A 1 -4.25 -16.26 18.01
CA MET A 1 -3.12 -15.90 17.11
C MET A 1 -3.65 -15.04 15.98
N ARG A 2 -2.88 -14.05 15.53
CA ARG A 2 -3.28 -13.16 14.44
C ARG A 2 -2.50 -13.52 13.17
N LYS A 3 -3.19 -13.60 12.03
CA LYS A 3 -2.56 -13.73 10.71
C LYS A 3 -2.39 -12.34 10.09
N ILE A 4 -1.20 -12.07 9.55
CA ILE A 4 -0.87 -10.82 8.86
C ILE A 4 -0.31 -11.22 7.49
N ALA A 5 -0.68 -10.48 6.45
CA ALA A 5 -0.17 -10.65 5.10
C ALA A 5 0.63 -9.41 4.68
N THR A 6 1.71 -9.63 3.94
CA THR A 6 2.50 -8.56 3.30
C THR A 6 2.19 -8.57 1.81
N ILE A 7 1.93 -7.40 1.23
CA ILE A 7 1.68 -7.22 -0.20
C ILE A 7 2.81 -6.39 -0.78
N THR A 8 3.44 -6.89 -1.84
CA THR A 8 4.41 -6.15 -2.64
C THR A 8 3.74 -5.66 -3.91
N ILE A 9 3.88 -4.38 -4.23
CA ILE A 9 3.24 -3.74 -5.39
C ILE A 9 4.33 -3.06 -6.20
N CYS A 10 4.40 -3.34 -7.50
CA CYS A 10 5.27 -2.59 -8.41
C CYS A 10 4.62 -1.23 -8.71
N LEU A 11 5.38 -0.16 -8.49
CA LEU A 11 4.92 1.20 -8.78
C LEU A 11 5.22 1.56 -10.23
N LEU A 12 4.36 2.38 -10.83
CA LEU A 12 4.57 2.91 -12.18
C LEU A 12 5.78 3.85 -12.19
N GLU A 13 6.48 3.98 -13.33
CA GLU A 13 7.64 4.90 -13.46
C GLU A 13 7.31 6.34 -13.05
N GLY A 14 6.08 6.79 -13.30
CA GLY A 14 5.61 8.13 -12.88
C GLY A 14 5.61 8.36 -11.37
N CYS A 15 5.64 7.30 -10.56
CA CYS A 15 5.73 7.38 -9.11
C CYS A 15 7.14 7.71 -8.60
N ILE A 16 8.19 7.50 -9.40
CA ILE A 16 9.60 7.75 -9.01
C ILE A 16 9.82 9.21 -8.56
N LYS A 17 9.05 10.15 -9.13
CA LYS A 17 9.16 11.57 -8.79
C LYS A 17 8.42 11.96 -7.50
N LYS A 18 7.60 11.07 -6.94
CA LYS A 18 6.87 11.33 -5.70
C LYS A 18 7.71 10.87 -4.51
N SER A 19 7.57 11.57 -3.39
CA SER A 19 8.19 11.13 -2.15
C SER A 19 7.53 9.85 -1.63
N ASN A 20 8.29 9.00 -0.96
CA ASN A 20 7.78 7.77 -0.34
C ASN A 20 6.60 8.06 0.59
N LYS A 21 6.64 9.15 1.37
CA LYS A 21 5.53 9.55 2.26
C LYS A 21 4.24 9.87 1.50
N ALA A 22 4.35 10.52 0.34
CA ALA A 22 3.18 10.82 -0.50
C ALA A 22 2.60 9.52 -1.06
N LEU A 23 3.46 8.63 -1.58
CA LEU A 23 3.06 7.33 -2.10
C LEU A 23 2.43 6.44 -1.01
N GLU A 24 3.02 6.38 0.18
CA GLU A 24 2.47 5.63 1.32
C GLU A 24 1.06 6.10 1.69
N SER A 25 0.83 7.43 1.66
CA SER A 25 -0.48 8.02 1.94
C SER A 25 -1.50 7.72 0.85
N GLU A 26 -1.09 7.81 -0.42
CA GLU A 26 -1.93 7.47 -1.58
C GLU A 26 -2.32 5.99 -1.60
N ILE A 27 -1.34 5.10 -1.35
CA ILE A 27 -1.57 3.65 -1.27
C ILE A 27 -2.50 3.32 -0.10
N TYR A 28 -2.30 3.92 1.08
CA TYR A 28 -3.18 3.73 2.22
C TYR A 28 -4.62 4.15 1.90
N ALA A 29 -4.79 5.31 1.28
CA ALA A 29 -6.10 5.82 0.90
C ALA A 29 -6.79 4.89 -0.12
N ALA A 30 -6.07 4.48 -1.17
CA ALA A 30 -6.60 3.60 -2.22
C ALA A 30 -7.01 2.22 -1.70
N LEU A 31 -6.25 1.65 -0.75
CA LEU A 31 -6.56 0.37 -0.12
C LEU A 31 -7.71 0.48 0.91
N SER A 32 -7.94 1.67 1.47
CA SER A 32 -9.02 1.94 2.43
C SER A 32 -10.33 2.34 1.76
N GLU A 33 -10.34 2.54 0.44
CA GLU A 33 -11.53 2.94 -0.33
C GLU A 33 -12.62 1.85 -0.30
N VAL A 34 -13.88 2.27 -0.21
CA VAL A 34 -15.05 1.37 -0.19
C VAL A 34 -15.65 1.28 -1.60
N PRO A 35 -15.99 0.07 -2.10
CA PRO A 35 -15.89 -1.23 -1.42
C PRO A 35 -14.45 -1.74 -1.33
N ILE A 36 -14.13 -2.39 -0.21
CA ILE A 36 -12.81 -3.01 -0.01
C ILE A 36 -12.58 -4.04 -1.12
N LYS A 37 -11.53 -3.83 -1.92
CA LYS A 37 -11.21 -4.69 -3.08
C LYS A 37 -10.60 -6.02 -2.68
N ILE A 38 -9.93 -6.09 -1.53
CA ILE A 38 -9.27 -7.29 -1.02
C ILE A 38 -10.20 -7.94 0.02
N PRO A 39 -10.92 -9.04 -0.30
CA PRO A 39 -12.02 -9.53 0.54
C PRO A 39 -11.61 -9.94 1.95
N TRP A 40 -10.35 -10.32 2.14
CA TRP A 40 -9.79 -10.78 3.42
C TRP A 40 -9.12 -9.65 4.22
N MET A 41 -9.06 -8.45 3.66
CA MET A 41 -8.47 -7.29 4.31
C MET A 41 -9.48 -6.67 5.28
N LYS A 42 -9.19 -6.77 6.57
CA LYS A 42 -9.99 -6.12 7.62
C LYS A 42 -9.62 -4.65 7.80
N ASN A 43 -8.32 -4.37 7.87
CA ASN A 43 -7.76 -3.04 8.08
C ASN A 43 -6.30 -3.01 7.62
N ILE A 44 -5.80 -1.83 7.28
CA ILE A 44 -4.38 -1.60 6.99
C ILE A 44 -3.68 -1.29 8.31
N GLU A 45 -2.55 -1.95 8.59
CA GLU A 45 -1.73 -1.63 9.76
C GLU A 45 -0.59 -0.67 9.43
N LYS A 46 0.00 -0.82 8.25
CA LYS A 46 1.16 -0.06 7.78
C LYS A 46 1.28 -0.15 6.27
N VAL A 47 1.68 0.94 5.65
CA VAL A 47 2.22 0.97 4.29
C VAL A 47 3.67 1.41 4.39
N LYS A 48 4.54 0.77 3.62
CA LYS A 48 5.95 1.15 3.51
C LYS A 48 6.36 1.09 2.04
N VAL A 49 6.88 2.19 1.50
CA VAL A 49 7.49 2.20 0.16
C VAL A 49 9.00 1.97 0.32
N THR A 50 9.55 1.07 -0.50
CA THR A 50 10.97 0.75 -0.55
C THR A 50 11.43 0.81 -2.00
N GLU A 51 12.64 1.34 -2.22
CA GLU A 51 13.30 1.32 -3.52
C GLU A 51 13.90 -0.08 -3.76
N GLU A 52 13.78 -0.59 -4.99
CA GLU A 52 14.54 -1.79 -5.40
C GLU A 52 16.03 -1.43 -5.43
N GLN A 53 16.85 -2.23 -4.74
CA GLN A 53 18.31 -2.09 -4.70
C GLN A 53 18.96 -2.60 -5.99
#